data_AF-A0A2K1J3G7-F1
#
_entry.id   AF-A0A2K1J3G7-F1
#
_cell.length_a   1.000
_cell.length_b   1.000
_cell.length_c   1.000
_cell.angle_alpha   90.00
_cell.angle_beta   90.00
_cell.angle_gamma   90.00
#
_symmetry.space_group_name_H-M   'P 1'
#
loop_
_entity.id
_entity.type
_entity.pdbx_description
1 polymer ?
#
loop_
_entity_poly.entity_id
_entity_poly.type
_entity_poly.pdbx_seq_one_letter_code
_entity_poly.pdbx_strand_id
1 'polypeptide(L)'
;MSYDDVEIEDMEWNDEIQAFTYPCPCGDLFQITKAELKIGEDIARCPSCSLYITVVYNPEDFQEDQPPQTQNLGLAKGASAVKVA
;
A
#
# COMPACT_ATOMS: atom_id res chain seq x y z
N MET A 1 8.06 19.92 -4.83
CA MET A 1 7.48 19.12 -5.92
C MET A 1 7.79 17.68 -5.58
N SER A 2 6.78 16.80 -5.58
CA SER A 2 6.98 15.36 -5.41
C SER A 2 7.90 14.82 -6.50
N TYR A 3 8.63 13.74 -6.19
CA TYR A 3 9.44 13.03 -7.18
C TYR A 3 8.54 12.34 -8.21
N ASP A 4 7.45 11.73 -7.75
CA ASP A 4 6.43 11.07 -8.56
C ASP A 4 5.10 11.02 -7.80
N ASP A 5 4.03 10.69 -8.52
CA ASP A 5 2.71 10.40 -7.97
C ASP A 5 2.39 8.92 -8.23
N VAL A 6 2.17 8.16 -7.15
CA VAL A 6 2.06 6.69 -7.19
C VAL A 6 0.74 6.25 -6.60
N GLU A 7 0.03 5.34 -7.26
CA GLU A 7 -1.22 4.77 -6.76
C GLU A 7 -0.94 3.84 -5.57
N ILE A 8 -1.78 3.87 -4.53
CA ILE A 8 -1.61 3.00 -3.35
C ILE A 8 -1.64 1.51 -3.70
N GLU A 9 -2.30 1.14 -4.79
CA GLU A 9 -2.36 -0.23 -5.32
C GLU A 9 -1.02 -0.72 -5.88
N ASP A 10 -0.12 0.19 -6.27
CA ASP A 10 1.23 -0.11 -6.76
C ASP A 10 2.29 -0.16 -5.64
N MET A 11 1.91 0.16 -4.39
CA MET A 11 2.78 0.07 -3.23
C MET A 11 2.69 -1.31 -2.56
N GLU A 12 3.80 -1.78 -2.00
CA GLU A 12 3.83 -3.06 -1.26
C GLU A 12 3.66 -2.83 0.25
N TRP A 13 2.73 -3.56 0.86
CA TRP A 13 2.56 -3.54 2.32
C TRP A 13 3.69 -4.31 3.02
N ASN A 14 4.34 -3.66 3.97
CA ASN A 14 5.35 -4.27 4.83
C ASN A 14 4.82 -4.41 6.27
N ASP A 15 4.54 -5.64 6.68
CA ASP A 15 4.00 -5.97 8.02
C ASP A 15 4.98 -5.65 9.17
N GLU A 16 6.30 -5.70 8.94
CA GLU A 16 7.29 -5.48 10.00
C GLU A 16 7.30 -4.02 10.47
N ILE A 17 7.11 -3.09 9.53
CA ILE A 17 7.12 -1.64 9.79
C ILE A 17 5.73 -1.00 9.72
N GLN A 18 4.69 -1.78 9.40
CA GLN A 18 3.30 -1.33 9.27
C GLN A 18 3.15 -0.15 8.30
N ALA A 19 3.81 -0.23 7.14
CA ALA A 19 3.85 0.83 6.14
C ALA A 19 3.74 0.28 4.72
N PHE A 20 3.16 1.07 3.83
CA PHE A 20 3.24 0.87 2.39
C PHE A 20 4.59 1.37 1.89
N THR A 21 5.23 0.58 1.05
CA THR A 21 6.58 0.82 0.55
C THR A 21 6.65 0.87 -0.96
N TYR A 22 7.56 1.70 -1.49
CA TYR A 22 7.78 1.84 -2.92
C TYR A 22 9.27 2.09 -3.22
N PRO A 23 9.86 1.52 -4.28
CA PRO A 23 11.28 1.65 -4.56
C PRO A 23 11.71 3.10 -4.79
N CYS A 24 12.74 3.53 -4.06
CA CYS A 24 13.34 4.85 -4.22
C CYS A 24 14.61 4.76 -5.09
N PRO A 25 14.87 5.71 -6.02
CA PRO A 25 16.05 5.69 -6.87
C PRO A 25 17.39 5.77 -6.13
N CYS A 26 17.40 6.07 -4.83
CA CYS A 26 18.60 6.06 -4.00
C CYS A 26 19.03 4.64 -3.54
N GLY A 27 18.17 3.63 -3.73
CA GLY A 27 18.42 2.24 -3.32
C GLY A 27 17.61 1.77 -2.11
N ASP A 28 16.93 2.67 -1.41
CA ASP A 28 16.01 2.36 -0.29
C ASP A 28 14.54 2.40 -0.73
N LEU A 29 13.62 2.42 0.25
CA LEU A 29 12.18 2.43 0.03
C LEU A 29 11.56 3.74 0.55
N PHE A 30 10.68 4.34 -0.24
CA PHE A 30 9.69 5.27 0.28
C PHE A 30 8.74 4.52 1.23
N GLN A 31 8.28 5.20 2.29
CA GLN A 31 7.39 4.61 3.28
C GLN A 31 6.30 5.60 3.71
N ILE A 32 5.08 5.10 3.86
CA ILE A 32 3.93 5.79 4.48
C ILE A 32 3.13 4.79 5.31
N THR A 33 2.77 5.16 6.54
CA THR A 33 2.02 4.28 7.43
C THR A 33 0.52 4.32 7.15
N LYS A 34 -0.20 3.25 7.50
CA LYS A 34 -1.66 3.25 7.44
C LYS A 34 -2.28 4.34 8.33
N ALA A 35 -1.63 4.67 9.44
CA ALA A 35 -2.08 5.74 10.35
C ALA A 35 -1.98 7.13 9.70
N GLU A 36 -0.96 7.37 8.88
CA GLU A 36 -0.79 8.60 8.10
C GLU A 36 -1.89 8.71 7.03
N LEU A 37 -2.15 7.65 6.26
CA LEU A 37 -3.25 7.63 5.27
C LEU A 37 -4.62 7.87 5.94
N LYS A 38 -4.84 7.35 7.15
CA LYS A 38 -6.08 7.56 7.92
C LYS A 38 -6.35 9.02 8.28
N ILE A 39 -5.31 9.82 8.50
CA ILE A 39 -5.45 11.24 8.85
C ILE A 39 -5.43 12.16 7.63
N GLY A 40 -5.36 11.60 6.42
CA GLY A 40 -5.33 12.36 5.17
C GLY A 40 -3.91 12.76 4.71
N GLU A 41 -2.85 12.19 5.28
CA GLU A 41 -1.49 12.38 4.77
C GLU A 41 -1.30 11.53 3.52
N ASP A 42 -0.64 12.09 2.50
CA ASP A 42 -0.40 11.48 1.20
C ASP A 42 1.08 11.50 0.80
N ILE A 43 1.98 11.83 1.73
CA ILE A 43 3.41 11.98 1.43
C ILE A 43 4.20 10.78 1.96
N ALA A 44 4.63 9.89 1.06
CA ALA A 44 5.57 8.83 1.39
C ALA A 44 7.02 9.34 1.30
N ARG A 45 7.79 9.12 2.36
CA ARG A 45 9.14 9.67 2.52
C ARG A 45 10.18 8.54 2.51
N CYS A 46 11.34 8.78 1.91
CA CYS A 46 12.46 7.84 1.97
C CYS A 46 13.33 8.17 3.20
N PRO A 47 13.71 7.19 4.05
CA PRO A 47 14.51 7.45 5.25
C PRO A 47 15.98 7.79 4.93
N SER A 48 16.46 7.41 3.74
CA SER A 48 17.88 7.54 3.36
C SER A 48 18.18 8.72 2.46
N CYS A 49 17.16 9.40 1.93
CA CYS A 49 17.32 10.63 1.18
C CYS A 49 16.26 11.65 1.58
N SER A 50 16.25 12.81 0.93
CA SER A 50 15.24 13.85 1.17
C SER A 50 14.08 13.81 0.16
N LEU A 51 14.00 12.76 -0.66
CA LEU A 51 12.94 12.61 -1.66
C LEU A 51 11.64 12.16 -1.01
N TYR A 52 10.54 12.49 -1.68
CA TYR A 52 9.20 12.06 -1.33
C TYR A 52 8.36 11.89 -2.59
N ILE A 53 7.35 11.04 -2.52
CA ILE A 53 6.33 10.83 -3.55
C ILE A 53 4.96 11.19 -2.99
N THR A 54 4.02 11.58 -3.87
CA THR A 54 2.61 11.71 -3.51
C THR A 54 1.94 10.36 -3.71
N VAL A 55 1.15 9.92 -2.73
CA VAL A 55 0.39 8.68 -2.79
C VAL A 55 -1.04 9.02 -3.17
N VAL A 56 -1.50 8.46 -4.29
CA VAL A 56 -2.87 8.61 -4.77
C VAL A 56 -3.71 7.48 -4.18
N TYR A 57 -4.68 7.83 -3.32
CA TYR A 57 -5.58 6.89 -2.66
C TYR A 57 -6.97 7.49 -2.46
N ASN A 58 -7.98 6.64 -2.25
CA ASN A 58 -9.28 7.08 -1.77
C ASN A 58 -9.28 7.10 -0.23
N PRO A 59 -9.50 8.24 0.44
CA PRO A 59 -9.51 8.31 1.90
C PRO A 59 -10.57 7.40 2.54
N GLU A 60 -11.66 7.10 1.83
CA GLU A 60 -12.72 6.20 2.30
C GLU A 60 -12.22 4.77 2.52
N ASP A 61 -11.17 4.33 1.82
CA ASP A 61 -10.59 2.98 1.98
C ASP A 61 -9.86 2.82 3.31
N PHE A 62 -9.46 3.94 3.92
CA PHE A 62 -8.70 3.97 5.16
C PHE A 62 -9.50 4.52 6.35
N GLN A 63 -10.59 5.24 6.12
CA GLN A 63 -11.52 5.70 7.16
C GLN A 63 -12.29 4.50 7.76
N GLU A 64 -11.99 4.17 9.01
CA GLU A 64 -12.73 3.15 9.76
C GLU A 64 -14.03 3.75 10.31
N ASP A 65 -15.06 3.84 9.47
CA ASP A 65 -16.40 4.22 9.92
C ASP A 65 -17.50 3.39 9.23
N GLN A 66 -17.32 2.09 8.92
CA GLN A 66 -18.45 1.17 8.63
C GLN A 66 -18.22 -0.29 9.09
N PRO A 67 -19.28 -0.98 9.58
CA PRO A 67 -19.24 -2.42 9.87
C PRO A 67 -18.85 -3.21 8.60
N PRO A 68 -18.20 -4.38 8.74
CA PRO A 68 -17.52 -5.09 7.65
C PRO A 68 -18.46 -5.32 6.47
N GLN A 69 -18.28 -4.54 5.40
CA GLN A 69 -18.96 -4.78 4.14
C GLN A 69 -18.25 -5.96 3.46
N THR A 70 -18.97 -7.07 3.35
CA THR A 70 -18.52 -8.29 2.67
C THR A 70 -18.27 -7.98 1.19
N GLN A 71 -17.03 -7.71 0.80
CA GLN A 71 -16.66 -7.60 -0.61
C GLN A 71 -16.48 -9.01 -1.19
N ASN A 72 -17.57 -9.53 -1.75
CA ASN A 72 -17.54 -10.63 -2.72
C ASN A 72 -16.83 -10.13 -4.00
N LEU A 73 -15.51 -10.30 -4.10
CA LEU A 73 -14.82 -10.29 -5.39
C LEU A 73 -14.38 -11.72 -5.71
N GLY A 74 -15.21 -12.40 -6.51
CA GLY A 74 -14.92 -13.74 -6.99
C GLY A 74 -13.72 -13.74 -7.93
N LEU A 75 -12.64 -14.42 -7.53
CA LEU A 75 -11.68 -14.98 -8.47
C LEU A 75 -11.98 -16.48 -8.63
N ALA A 76 -12.30 -16.83 -9.87
CA ALA A 76 -12.78 -18.14 -10.28
C ALA A 76 -11.77 -19.28 -10.03
N LYS A 77 -12.36 -20.46 -9.83
CA LYS A 77 -11.75 -21.80 -9.71
C LYS A 77 -10.64 -22.08 -10.73
N GLY A 78 -9.61 -22.79 -10.28
CA GLY A 78 -8.68 -23.56 -11.14
C GLY A 78 -7.97 -24.65 -10.34
N ALA A 79 -8.35 -25.90 -10.57
CA ALA A 79 -7.87 -27.09 -9.87
C ALA A 79 -6.46 -27.51 -10.29
N SER A 80 -5.69 -28.12 -9.38
CA SER A 80 -5.14 -29.46 -9.62
C SER A 80 -4.55 -30.06 -8.34
N ALA A 81 -5.19 -31.12 -7.85
CA ALA A 81 -4.61 -32.00 -6.85
C ALA A 81 -3.65 -32.96 -7.58
N VAL A 82 -2.36 -32.90 -7.27
CA VAL A 82 -1.45 -34.03 -7.50
C VAL A 82 -1.09 -34.61 -6.15
N LYS A 83 -1.70 -35.78 -5.91
CA LYS A 83 -1.63 -36.61 -4.72
C LYS A 83 -0.23 -37.22 -4.60
N VAL A 84 0.39 -37.01 -3.45
CA VAL A 84 1.60 -37.72 -3.00
C VAL A 84 1.30 -39.23 -2.95
N ALA A 85 2.19 -40.02 -3.55
CA ALA A 85 2.34 -41.44 -3.31
C ALA A 85 3.60 -41.67 -2.48
#